data_AF-A0A1F9KJ25-F1
#
_entry.id   AF-A0A1F9KJ25-F1
#
_cell.length_a   1.000
_cell.length_b   1.000
_cell.length_c   1.000
_cell.angle_alpha   90.00
_cell.angle_beta   90.00
_cell.angle_gamma   90.00
#
_symmetry.space_group_name_H-M   'P 1'
#
loop_
_entity.id
_entity.type
_entity.pdbx_description
1 polymer ?
#
loop_
_entity_poly.entity_id
_entity_poly.type
_entity_poly.pdbx_seq_one_letter_code
_entity_poly.pdbx_strand_id
1 'polypeptide(L)' 'MKQKIGTLIEEDIMKLAKRRAADEGRSLSDLIQDALVNYLNAGAASHKEREIAYHVFCERPLKLVPEQFRQVLDEDMWDR' A
#
# COMPACT_ATOMS: atom_id res chain seq x y z
N MET A 1 11.25 14.78 9.16
CA MET A 1 10.68 16.08 9.58
C MET A 1 9.38 16.31 8.81
N LYS A 2 8.32 16.83 9.41
CA LYS A 2 7.02 17.03 8.74
C LYS A 2 6.93 18.44 8.12
N GLN A 3 6.39 18.54 6.90
CA GLN A 3 6.14 19.80 6.20
C GLN A 3 4.63 20.02 6.07
N LYS A 4 4.14 21.22 6.35
CA LYS A 4 2.72 21.56 6.19
C LYS A 4 2.45 21.93 4.74
N ILE A 5 1.45 21.31 4.13
CA ILE A 5 1.03 21.59 2.76
C ILE A 5 -0.33 22.28 2.83
N GLY A 6 -0.45 23.44 2.17
CA GLY A 6 -1.74 24.09 1.89
C GLY A 6 -2.13 23.81 0.45
N THR A 7 -3.34 23.32 0.23
CA THR A 7 -3.86 23.03 -1.12
C THR A 7 -5.37 23.25 -1.15
N LEU A 8 -5.92 23.38 -2.35
CA LEU A 8 -7.36 23.41 -2.60
C LEU A 8 -7.80 22.03 -3.07
N ILE A 9 -8.83 21.47 -2.43
CA ILE A 9 -9.43 20.18 -2.76
C ILE A 9 -10.94 20.37 -2.78
N GLU A 10 -11.58 19.79 -3.79
CA GLU A 10 -13.04 19.80 -3.92
C GLU A 10 -13.73 19.29 -2.64
N GLU A 11 -14.82 19.94 -2.26
CA GLU A 11 -15.52 19.66 -1.00
C GLU A 11 -16.00 18.20 -0.92
N ASP A 12 -16.50 17.67 -2.03
CA ASP A 12 -17.01 16.30 -2.10
C ASP A 12 -15.89 15.27 -1.91
N ILE A 13 -14.70 15.53 -2.47
CA ILE A 13 -13.52 14.71 -2.24
C ILE A 13 -13.08 14.78 -0.78
N MET A 14 -13.14 15.96 -0.17
CA MET A 14 -12.83 16.15 1.24
C MET A 14 -13.80 15.40 2.16
N LYS A 15 -15.10 15.36 1.84
CA LYS A 15 -16.11 14.57 2.56
C LYS A 15 -15.80 13.08 2.48
N LEU A 16 -15.48 12.57 1.29
CA LEU A 16 -15.11 11.17 1.09
C LEU A 16 -13.86 10.80 1.88
N ALA A 17 -12.81 11.64 1.83
CA ALA A 17 -11.57 11.40 2.56
C ALA A 17 -11.79 11.36 4.08
N LYS A 18 -12.60 12.27 4.63
CA LYS A 18 -12.95 12.29 6.06
C LYS A 18 -13.74 11.05 6.48
N ARG A 19 -14.73 10.65 5.67
CA ARG A 19 -15.51 9.44 5.94
C ARG A 19 -14.60 8.21 5.98
N ARG A 20 -13.74 8.06 4.96
CA ARG A 20 -12.79 6.95 4.91
C ARG A 20 -11.80 6.95 6.07
N ALA A 21 -11.29 8.10 6.46
CA ALA A 21 -10.41 8.21 7.63
C ALA A 21 -11.13 7.78 8.92
N ALA A 22 -12.40 8.15 9.09
CA ALA A 22 -13.22 7.73 10.23
C ALA A 22 -13.50 6.22 10.22
N ASP A 23 -13.86 5.66 9.06
CA ASP A 23 -14.10 4.22 8.88
C ASP A 23 -12.83 3.39 9.19
N GLU A 24 -11.65 3.90 8.81
CA GLU A 24 -10.34 3.30 9.08
C GLU A 24 -9.78 3.63 10.48
N GLY A 25 -10.50 4.43 11.30
CA GLY A 25 -10.08 4.80 12.65
C GLY A 25 -8.76 5.60 12.72
N ARG A 26 -8.42 6.35 11.66
CA ARG A 26 -7.15 7.08 11.53
C ARG A 26 -7.33 8.56 11.20
N SER A 27 -6.26 9.34 11.32
CA SER A 27 -6.33 10.77 11.04
C SER A 27 -6.39 11.05 9.54
N LEU A 28 -7.07 12.14 9.15
CA LEU A 28 -7.09 12.59 7.75
C LEU A 28 -5.68 12.89 7.22
N SER A 29 -4.77 13.37 8.07
CA SER A 29 -3.39 13.65 7.69
C SER A 29 -2.65 12.37 7.31
N ASP A 30 -2.84 11.29 8.08
CA ASP A 30 -2.22 9.99 7.77
C ASP A 30 -2.79 9.42 6.48
N LEU A 31 -4.10 9.57 6.27
CA LEU A 31 -4.75 9.15 5.03
C LEU A 31 -4.21 9.87 3.79
N ILE A 32 -4.05 11.19 3.85
CA ILE A 32 -3.50 11.98 2.75
C ILE A 32 -2.03 11.62 2.51
N GLN A 33 -1.26 11.42 3.59
CA GLN A 33 0.14 11.05 3.49
C GLN A 33 0.32 9.70 2.79
N ASP A 34 -0.45 8.69 3.18
CA ASP A 34 -0.40 7.37 2.55
C ASP A 34 -0.84 7.41 1.09
N ALA A 35 -1.89 8.18 0.77
CA ALA A 35 -2.32 8.35 -0.61
C ALA A 35 -1.21 8.96 -1.49
N LEU A 36 -0.46 9.94 -0.96
CA LEU A 36 0.69 10.51 -1.66
C LEU A 36 1.84 9.51 -1.81
N VAL A 37 2.16 8.76 -0.76
CA VAL A 37 3.19 7.70 -0.81
C VAL A 37 2.82 6.66 -1.86
N ASN A 38 1.58 6.18 -1.83
CA ASN A 38 1.07 5.20 -2.79
C ASN A 38 1.09 5.76 -4.21
N TYR A 39 0.63 7.00 -4.43
CA TYR A 39 0.67 7.62 -5.74
C TYR A 39 2.09 7.76 -6.30
N LEU A 40 3.05 8.18 -5.45
CA LEU A 40 4.45 8.35 -5.85
C LEU A 40 5.16 7.01 -6.05
N ASN A 41 4.79 5.97 -5.30
CA ASN A 41 5.32 4.62 -5.43
C ASN A 41 4.57 3.76 -6.46
N ALA A 42 3.40 4.20 -6.93
CA ALA A 42 2.59 3.50 -7.95
C ALA A 42 3.20 3.61 -9.36
N GLY A 43 4.33 4.30 -9.53
CA GLY A 43 5.20 4.06 -10.67
C GLY A 43 5.61 2.60 -10.64
N ALA A 44 5.09 1.79 -11.59
CA ALA A 44 5.33 0.36 -11.66
C ALA A 44 6.76 0.02 -11.23
N ALA A 45 6.90 -0.88 -10.24
CA ALA A 45 8.18 -1.28 -9.66
C ALA A 45 9.23 -1.29 -10.77
N SER A 46 10.34 -0.59 -10.56
CA SER A 46 11.38 -0.49 -11.58
C SER A 46 11.78 -1.90 -12.02
N HIS A 47 12.23 -2.05 -13.26
CA HIS A 47 12.68 -3.35 -13.77
C HIS A 47 13.64 -4.04 -12.78
N LYS A 48 14.51 -3.23 -12.17
CA LYS A 48 15.47 -3.65 -11.14
C LYS A 48 14.80 -4.16 -9.86
N GLU A 49 13.76 -3.49 -9.37
CA GLU A 49 13.02 -3.96 -8.19
C GLU A 49 12.27 -5.26 -8.46
N ARG A 50 11.71 -5.42 -9.67
CA ARG A 50 11.07 -6.66 -10.11
C ARG A 50 12.07 -7.81 -10.24
N GLU A 51 13.24 -7.54 -10.79
CA GLU A 51 14.32 -8.51 -10.94
C GLU A 51 14.86 -8.96 -9.57
N ILE A 52 15.06 -8.02 -8.64
CA ILE A 52 15.46 -8.35 -7.26
C ILE A 52 14.38 -9.18 -6.56
N ALA A 53 13.10 -8.81 -6.68
CA ALA A 53 12.00 -9.58 -6.08
C ALA A 53 11.93 -11.00 -6.67
N TYR A 54 12.13 -11.14 -7.98
CA TYR A 54 12.21 -12.44 -8.65
C TYR A 54 13.38 -13.29 -8.12
N HIS A 55 14.59 -12.73 -8.03
CA HIS A 55 15.74 -13.45 -7.46
C HIS A 55 15.50 -13.83 -5.99
N VAL A 56 14.95 -12.94 -5.18
CA VAL A 56 14.62 -13.24 -3.77
C VAL A 56 13.59 -14.37 -3.65
N PHE A 57 12.58 -14.39 -4.51
CA PHE A 57 11.54 -15.42 -4.51
C PHE A 57 12.06 -16.78 -5.03
N CYS A 58 12.86 -16.79 -6.10
CA CYS A 58 13.30 -18.01 -6.77
C CYS A 58 14.59 -18.62 -6.20
N GLU A 59 15.50 -17.81 -5.65
CA GLU A 59 16.83 -18.28 -5.25
C GLU A 59 16.97 -18.52 -3.75
N ARG A 60 16.05 -17.99 -2.93
CA ARG A 60 16.01 -18.32 -1.51
C ARG A 60 15.05 -19.48 -1.28
N PRO A 61 15.49 -20.59 -0.64
CA PRO A 61 14.54 -21.62 -0.23
C PRO A 61 13.55 -21.00 0.75
N LEU A 62 12.30 -20.87 0.31
CA LEU A 62 11.19 -20.48 1.16
C LEU A 62 11.05 -21.54 2.26
N LYS A 63 11.35 -21.18 3.51
CA LYS A 63 11.12 -22.03 4.68
C LYS A 63 9.65 -21.98 5.08
N LEU A 64 8.77 -22.36 4.15
CA LEU A 64 7.34 -22.46 4.40
C LEU A 64 6.96 -23.93 4.30
N VAL A 65 6.27 -24.44 5.32
CA VAL A 65 5.59 -25.73 5.18
C VAL A 65 4.38 -25.57 4.24
N PRO A 66 3.92 -26.65 3.58
CA PRO A 66 2.84 -26.57 2.60
C PRO A 66 1.57 -25.87 3.10
N GLU A 67 1.23 -25.98 4.39
CA GLU A 67 0.07 -25.27 4.96
C GLU A 67 0.29 -23.76 5.02
N GLN A 68 1.49 -23.31 5.41
CA GLN A 68 1.83 -21.89 5.47
C GLN A 68 1.87 -21.27 4.07
N PHE A 69 2.33 -22.03 3.07
CA PHE A 69 2.32 -21.58 1.69
C PHE A 69 0.89 -21.39 1.15
N ARG A 70 -0.02 -22.33 1.44
CA ARG A 70 -1.45 -22.16 1.08
C ARG A 70 -2.07 -20.95 1.75
N GLN A 71 -1.78 -20.74 3.04
CA GLN A 71 -2.30 -19.59 3.77
C GLN A 71 -1.88 -18.25 3.12
N VAL A 72 -0.61 -18.12 2.73
CA VAL A 72 -0.11 -16.91 2.04
C VAL A 72 -0.81 -16.69 0.70
N LEU A 73 -1.05 -17.77 -0.06
CA LEU A 73 -1.75 -17.68 -1.35
C LEU A 73 -3.25 -17.37 -1.20
N ASP A 74 -3.87 -17.83 -0.11
CA ASP A 74 -5.28 -17.56 0.19
C ASP A 74 -5.49 -16.13 0.73
N GLU A 75 -4.50 -15.56 1.42
CA GLU A 75 -4.51 -14.17 1.91
C GLU A 75 -4.47 -13.14 0.75
N ASP A 76 -3.75 -13.44 -0.35
CA ASP A 76 -3.64 -12.56 -1.53
C ASP A 76 -4.91 -12.55 -2.42
N MET A 77 -5.86 -13.48 -2.19
CA MET A 77 -7.13 -13.55 -2.92
C MET A 77 -8.20 -12.58 -2.40
N TRP A 78 -7.97 -11.86 -1.29
CA TRP A 78 -9.05 -11.10 -0.61
C TRP A 78 -8.93 -9.58 -0.51
N ASP A 79 -7.89 -8.95 -1.06
CA ASP A 79 -7.83 -7.48 -1.09
C ASP A 79 -8.28 -6.92 -2.46
N ARG A 80 -9.60 -6.77 -2.60
CA ARG A 80 -10.28 -5.97 -3.63
C ARG A 80 -10.54 -4.54 -3.18
#